data_AF-A0A6P1GEE7-F1
#
_entry.id   AF-A0A6P1GEE7-F1
#
_cell.length_a   1.000
_cell.length_b   1.000
_cell.length_c   1.000
_cell.angle_alpha   90.00
_cell.angle_beta   90.00
_cell.angle_gamma   90.00
#
_symmetry.space_group_name_H-M   'P 1'
#
loop_
_entity.id
_entity.type
_entity.pdbx_description
1 polymer ?
#
loop_
_entity_poly.entity_id
_entity_poly.type
_entity_poly.pdbx_seq_one_letter_code
_entity_poly.pdbx_strand_id
1 'polypeptide(L)' 'MIAAIPTPTGSSTPATLATFDHAYAVALQKRRETGRPQFVLRTGDPRQPFRVSATGPKRDQALMTLIA' A
#
# COMPACT_ATOMS: atom_id res chain seq x y z
N MET A 1 -15.65 -28.81 10.09
CA MET A 1 -14.43 -28.22 9.52
C MET A 1 -14.69 -26.75 9.26
N ILE A 2 -14.28 -25.86 10.17
CA ILE A 2 -14.39 -24.42 9.97
C ILE A 2 -13.07 -23.91 9.40
N ALA A 3 -13.12 -23.26 8.24
CA ALA A 3 -11.96 -22.61 7.64
C ALA A 3 -11.50 -21.49 8.58
N ALA A 4 -10.29 -21.62 9.13
CA ALA A 4 -9.65 -20.59 9.90
C ALA A 4 -9.44 -19.37 8.98
N ILE A 5 -10.25 -18.34 9.21
CA ILE A 5 -10.01 -17.00 8.70
C ILE A 5 -8.68 -16.56 9.33
N PRO A 6 -7.62 -16.23 8.58
CA PRO A 6 -6.44 -15.67 9.20
C PRO A 6 -6.81 -14.29 9.73
N THR A 7 -6.98 -14.18 11.05
CA THR A 7 -6.97 -12.92 11.77
C THR A 7 -5.63 -12.24 11.50
N PRO A 8 -5.57 -11.00 10.99
CA PRO A 8 -4.32 -10.26 10.92
C PRO A 8 -3.93 -9.90 12.36
N THR A 9 -3.14 -10.76 12.99
CA THR A 9 -2.48 -10.47 14.26
C THR A 9 -1.56 -9.29 14.02
N GLY A 10 -1.97 -8.11 14.49
CA GLY A 10 -1.24 -6.86 14.35
C GLY A 10 0.12 -6.94 15.03
N SER A 11 1.12 -7.41 14.29
CA SER A 11 2.54 -7.21 14.56
C SER A 11 3.13 -6.68 13.27
N SER A 12 3.03 -5.37 13.07
CA SER A 12 3.65 -4.67 11.95
C SER A 12 5.16 -4.69 12.13
N THR A 13 5.79 -5.81 11.76
CA THR A 13 7.23 -5.77 11.46
C THR A 13 7.42 -4.84 10.25
N PRO A 14 8.37 -3.90 10.30
CA PRO A 14 8.58 -2.92 9.21
C PRO A 14 8.86 -3.59 7.86
N ALA A 15 9.37 -4.83 7.89
CA ALA A 15 9.58 -5.65 6.69
C ALA A 15 8.28 -5.95 5.93
N THR A 16 7.16 -6.14 6.63
CA THR A 16 5.87 -6.47 5.99
C THR A 16 5.20 -5.21 5.42
N LEU A 17 5.33 -4.07 6.13
CA LEU A 17 4.85 -2.77 5.66
C LEU A 17 5.61 -2.25 4.43
N ALA A 18 6.84 -2.73 4.24
CA ALA A 18 7.70 -2.40 3.13
C ALA A 18 7.45 -3.27 1.88
N THR A 19 6.38 -4.05 1.83
CA THR A 19 6.01 -4.86 0.65
C THR A 19 5.01 -4.16 -0.24
N PHE A 20 5.06 -4.46 -1.55
CA PHE A 20 4.10 -3.95 -2.52
C PHE A 20 2.67 -4.39 -2.21
N ASP A 21 2.47 -5.64 -1.76
CA ASP A 21 1.16 -6.20 -1.44
C ASP A 21 0.45 -5.40 -0.34
N HIS A 22 1.18 -5.07 0.73
CA HIS A 22 0.65 -4.22 1.79
C HIS A 22 0.28 -2.81 1.28
N ALA A 23 1.13 -2.20 0.45
CA ALA A 23 0.84 -0.90 -0.14
C ALA A 23 -0.39 -0.94 -1.07
N TYR A 24 -0.58 -2.05 -1.80
CA TYR A 24 -1.76 -2.27 -2.63
C TYR A 24 -3.03 -2.38 -1.79
N ALA A 25 -3.00 -3.18 -0.71
CA ALA A 25 -4.13 -3.32 0.21
C ALA A 25 -4.53 -1.97 0.82
N VAL A 26 -3.56 -1.17 1.26
CA VAL A 26 -3.80 0.18 1.79
C VAL A 26 -4.38 1.12 0.73
N ALA A 27 -3.88 1.07 -0.50
CA ALA A 27 -4.40 1.87 -1.60
C ALA A 27 -5.85 1.50 -1.94
N LEU A 28 -6.18 0.20 -1.93
CA LEU A 28 -7.55 -0.27 -2.16
C LEU A 28 -8.49 0.18 -1.05
N GLN A 29 -8.07 0.07 0.20
CA GLN A 29 -8.85 0.54 1.35
C GLN A 29 -9.08 2.06 1.28
N LYS A 30 -8.04 2.86 1.03
CA LYS A 30 -8.15 4.31 0.89
C LYS A 30 -9.06 4.71 -0.28
N ARG A 31 -9.01 4.00 -1.41
CA ARG A 31 -9.91 4.23 -2.55
C ARG A 31 -11.37 3.96 -2.18
N ARG A 32 -11.64 2.89 -1.42
CA ARG A 32 -12.99 2.58 -0.91
C ARG A 32 -13.50 3.64 0.08
N GLU A 33 -12.64 4.14 0.95
CA GLU A 33 -13.01 5.13 1.97
C GLU A 33 -13.19 6.54 1.40
N THR A 34 -12.32 6.96 0.48
CA THR A 34 -12.31 8.34 -0.05
C THR A 34 -12.97 8.51 -1.41
N GLY A 35 -13.19 7.41 -2.14
CA GLY A 35 -13.64 7.44 -3.54
C GLY A 35 -12.64 8.07 -4.52
N ARG A 36 -11.42 8.39 -4.07
CA ARG A 36 -10.40 9.03 -4.89
C ARG A 36 -9.40 8.00 -5.42
N PRO A 37 -8.85 8.22 -6.63
CA PRO A 37 -7.77 7.40 -7.15
C PRO A 37 -6.58 7.38 -6.20
N GLN A 38 -6.01 6.20 -5.97
CA GLN A 38 -4.84 6.01 -5.13
C GLN A 38 -3.69 5.47 -5.98
N PHE A 39 -2.53 6.09 -5.81
CA PHE A 39 -1.30 5.75 -6.50
C PHE A 39 -0.39 5.02 -5.52
N VAL A 40 0.02 3.81 -5.88
CA VAL A 40 1.10 3.10 -5.19
C VAL A 40 2.40 3.51 -5.87
N LEU A 41 3.23 4.21 -5.11
CA LEU A 41 4.50 4.75 -5.56
C LEU A 41 5.64 3.97 -4.90
N ARG A 42 6.69 3.67 -5.65
CA ARG A 42 7.94 3.20 -5.10
C ARG A 42 8.81 4.40 -4.74
N THR A 43 9.17 4.49 -3.48
CA THR A 43 10.14 5.46 -2.95
C THR A 43 11.53 4.83 -3.00
N GLY A 44 12.56 5.63 -3.29
CA GLY A 44 13.96 5.18 -3.22
C GLY A 44 14.46 4.93 -1.79
N ASP A 45 13.63 5.24 -0.79
CA ASP A 45 13.96 5.09 0.62
C ASP A 45 13.95 3.62 1.07
N PRO A 46 15.08 3.07 1.58
CA PRO A 46 15.15 1.67 2.02
C PRO A 46 14.26 1.37 3.24
N ARG A 47 13.82 2.40 3.98
CA ARG A 47 12.93 2.27 5.14
C ARG A 47 11.45 2.32 4.78
N GLN A 48 11.10 2.98 3.68
CA GLN A 48 9.73 3.07 3.18
C GLN A 48 9.73 2.98 1.65
N PRO A 49 10.05 1.80 1.11
CA PRO A 49 10.24 1.63 -0.32
C PRO A 49 8.93 1.77 -1.11
N PHE A 50 7.77 1.69 -0.45
CA PHE A 50 6.48 1.92 -1.07
C PHE A 50 5.66 2.94 -0.27
N ARG A 51 4.99 3.84 -0.99
CA ARG A 51 4.15 4.89 -0.44
C ARG A 51 2.87 5.00 -1.23
N VAL A 52 1.73 5.05 -0.53
CA VAL A 52 0.42 5.31 -1.13
C VAL A 52 0.15 6.81 -1.08
N SER A 53 -0.28 7.37 -2.20
CA SER A 53 -0.61 8.79 -2.33
C SER A 53 -1.88 8.95 -3.16
N ALA A 54 -2.75 9.87 -2.78
CA ALA A 54 -3.91 10.27 -3.60
C ALA A 54 -3.53 11.28 -4.69
N THR A 55 -2.30 11.79 -4.63
CA THR A 55 -1.72 12.71 -5.62
C THR A 55 -0.71 11.94 -6.45
N GLY A 56 -0.62 12.26 -7.75
CA GLY A 56 0.26 11.58 -8.69
C GLY A 56 1.75 11.56 -8.26
N PRO A 57 2.57 10.74 -8.92
CA PRO A 57 3.99 10.59 -8.60
C PRO A 57 4.72 11.94 -8.63
N LYS A 58 5.52 12.21 -7.58
CA LYS A 58 6.52 13.29 -7.62
C LYS A 58 7.76 12.83 -8.41
N ARG A 59 8.60 13.79 -8.86
CA ARG A 59 9.76 13.53 -9.75
C ARG A 59 10.66 12.37 -9.33
N ASP A 60 10.80 12.12 -8.03
CA ASP A 60 11.67 11.06 -7.47
C ASP A 60 10.92 9.77 -7.09
N GLN A 61 9.66 9.62 -7.51
CA GLN A 61 8.81 8.48 -7.17
C GLN A 61 8.39 7.73 -8.42
N ALA A 62 8.65 6.42 -8.47
CA ALA A 62 8.20 5.59 -9.57
C ALA A 62 6.76 5.13 -9.32
N LEU A 63 5.86 5.37 -10.28
CA LEU A 63 4.51 4.84 -10.23
C LEU A 63 4.55 3.32 -10.42
N MET A 64 4.03 2.57 -9.46
CA MET A 64 3.92 1.11 -9.56
C MET A 64 2.52 0.69 -10.01
N THR A 65 1.49 1.26 -9.37
CA THR A 65 0.11 1.00 -9.77
C THR A 65 -0.81 2.18 -9.49
N LEU A 66 -1.88 2.27 -10.28
CA LEU A 66 -2.97 3.20 -10.09
C LEU A 66 -4.23 2.40 -9.79
N ILE A 67 -4.89 2.75 -8.68
CA ILE A 67 -6.20 2.24 -8.30
C ILE A 67 -7.21 3.37 -8.53
N ALA A 68 -7.99 3.28 -9.60
CA ALA A 68 -9.08 4.20 -9.92
C ALA A 68 -10.42 3.64 -9.48
#